data_AF-A0A199P7E1-F1
#
_entry.id   AF-A0A199P7E1-F1
#
_cell.length_a   1.000
_cell.length_b   1.000
_cell.length_c   1.000
_cell.angle_alpha   90.00
_cell.angle_beta   90.00
_cell.angle_gamma   90.00
#
_symmetry.space_group_name_H-M   'P 1'
#
loop_
_entity.id
_entity.type
_entity.pdbx_description
1 polymer ?
#
loop_
_entity_poly.entity_id
_entity_poly.type
_entity_poly.pdbx_seq_one_letter_code
_entity_poly.pdbx_strand_id
1 'polypeptide(L)'
;MPINRTGLPPAAASSRQTEQASTSQAPASQPPPDPPAVQTGRAEIFDSLSQLPRDSRREIVRRLGPRSLARLGRVSRQMADDAREGMQAFLTARPRYDPSVEFGAVTSAERMGAALHAATHFPYPDDEDRSEQRLRAYAMLAARLPSLPEEQRFEAFTAVLDHATRFSGPLAFSVLARLTHELGSLPEQPGDLRALAFHAILPSLIATHRQAQAAEGVAAPGADVGAAPVADAGAAQVAAAWGAPAPAAVPAQEVAAAGGPQALPFGLLARAISQLPEAAMARAVTEAAALQTGSRLRAEVTLRFSLVRLEPIHLFQQAYAHVAGQLASSDNGAEALTHLAALSNGLPDPGMRQAAFRELTRAVSALASTEDSAAVLVRLAGTLHHQQAAARYLCSLDLLGAAQSLSPGEHIRVIVAVRAQAPAIQHHAAELIARCDQAIELASMMLATVSRRYMDT
;
A
#
# COMPACT_ATOMS: atom_id res chain seq x y z
N MET A 1 31.45 38.67 32.80
CA MET A 1 32.65 39.47 32.46
C MET A 1 33.69 38.57 31.78
N PRO A 2 34.60 39.10 30.94
CA PRO A 2 35.46 38.29 30.05
C PRO A 2 36.99 38.52 30.25
N ILE A 3 37.83 37.83 29.45
CA ILE A 3 39.22 38.21 29.05
C ILE A 3 40.29 38.11 30.19
N ASN A 4 41.51 37.56 30.05
CA ASN A 4 42.31 36.92 28.97
C ASN A 4 43.32 35.89 29.63
N ARG A 5 44.55 35.49 29.22
CA ARG A 5 45.52 35.80 28.13
C ARG A 5 46.61 34.69 28.04
N THR A 6 47.10 34.36 26.82
CA THR A 6 48.48 33.86 26.44
C THR A 6 49.18 32.69 27.18
N GLY A 7 50.00 31.84 26.54
CA GLY A 7 50.44 31.78 25.12
C GLY A 7 51.49 30.68 24.83
N LEU A 8 51.86 30.54 23.54
CA LEU A 8 52.96 29.72 22.98
C LEU A 8 54.34 30.43 23.14
N PRO A 9 55.53 29.84 22.83
CA PRO A 9 55.90 28.58 22.11
C PRO A 9 56.80 27.67 23.03
N PRO A 10 57.82 26.85 22.64
CA PRO A 10 58.39 26.49 21.32
C PRO A 10 58.85 25.01 21.04
N ALA A 11 59.28 24.85 19.78
CA ALA A 11 60.22 23.93 19.11
C ALA A 11 61.44 23.33 19.87
N ALA A 12 62.17 22.31 19.35
CA ALA A 12 61.92 21.30 18.28
C ALA A 12 63.12 20.31 18.16
N ALA A 13 62.89 19.08 17.64
CA ALA A 13 63.80 18.22 16.82
C ALA A 13 63.25 16.76 16.73
N SER A 14 63.73 15.85 15.87
CA SER A 14 64.13 15.90 14.44
C SER A 14 64.61 14.51 13.98
N SER A 15 63.97 13.89 12.97
CA SER A 15 64.59 12.94 12.01
C SER A 15 63.58 12.42 10.97
N ARG A 16 64.06 11.84 9.86
CA ARG A 16 63.27 11.31 8.72
C ARG A 16 63.74 9.90 8.33
N GLN A 17 62.81 9.04 7.92
CA GLN A 17 62.91 8.05 6.84
C GLN A 17 61.48 7.49 6.64
N THR A 18 60.76 7.70 5.53
CA THR A 18 60.94 7.27 4.13
C THR A 18 60.99 5.76 3.91
N GLU A 19 59.81 5.18 3.69
CA GLU A 19 59.61 4.05 2.77
C GLU A 19 58.25 4.22 2.07
N GLN A 20 58.11 3.70 0.85
CA GLN A 20 56.92 3.90 0.00
C GLN A 20 56.20 2.58 -0.27
N ALA A 21 54.87 2.57 -0.10
CA ALA A 21 53.98 1.59 -0.73
C ALA A 21 52.62 2.25 -1.02
N SER A 22 52.07 2.03 -2.21
CA SER A 22 50.87 2.72 -2.69
C SER A 22 49.58 1.99 -2.33
N THR A 23 48.60 2.71 -1.79
CA THR A 23 47.17 2.41 -1.95
C THR A 23 46.40 3.69 -2.30
N SER A 24 45.56 3.62 -3.33
CA SER A 24 44.92 4.79 -3.91
C SER A 24 43.79 5.34 -3.03
N GLN A 25 43.86 6.63 -2.69
CA GLN A 25 42.66 7.39 -2.30
C GLN A 25 42.15 8.16 -3.53
N ALA A 26 40.86 7.98 -3.87
CA ALA A 26 40.20 8.83 -4.84
C ALA A 26 39.97 10.22 -4.23
N PRO A 27 40.22 11.32 -4.96
CA PRO A 27 39.92 12.66 -4.46
C PRO A 27 38.41 12.86 -4.32
N ALA A 28 38.01 13.62 -3.30
CA ALA A 28 36.60 13.96 -3.09
C ALA A 28 36.03 14.73 -4.30
N SER A 29 34.81 14.38 -4.71
CA SER A 29 34.12 15.01 -5.83
C SER A 29 34.02 16.52 -5.62
N GLN A 30 34.63 17.29 -6.53
CA GLN A 30 34.37 18.72 -6.61
C GLN A 30 32.89 18.94 -6.99
N PRO A 31 32.24 20.01 -6.49
CA PRO A 31 30.97 20.43 -7.06
C PRO A 31 31.16 20.72 -8.55
N PRO A 32 30.17 20.42 -9.41
CA PRO A 32 30.27 20.74 -10.82
C PRO A 32 30.43 22.26 -10.99
N PRO A 33 31.24 22.73 -11.96
CA PRO A 33 31.28 24.15 -12.28
C PRO A 33 29.88 24.61 -12.73
N ASP A 34 29.52 25.83 -12.38
CA ASP A 34 28.27 26.44 -12.85
C ASP A 34 28.16 26.30 -14.38
N PRO A 35 27.00 25.90 -14.92
CA PRO A 35 26.80 25.92 -16.36
C PRO A 35 27.03 27.35 -16.88
N PRO A 36 27.60 27.52 -18.08
CA PRO A 36 27.82 28.84 -18.64
C PRO A 36 26.49 29.60 -18.64
N ALA A 37 26.51 30.86 -18.20
CA ALA A 37 25.34 31.71 -18.06
C ALA A 37 24.79 32.16 -19.43
N VAL A 38 24.34 31.19 -20.23
CA VAL A 38 23.55 31.43 -21.42
C VAL A 38 22.26 32.07 -20.96
N GLN A 39 22.08 33.35 -21.29
CA GLN A 39 20.81 34.04 -21.12
C GLN A 39 19.80 33.55 -22.17
N THR A 40 19.50 32.26 -22.16
CA THR A 40 18.17 31.81 -22.55
C THR A 40 17.20 32.40 -21.53
N GLY A 41 16.75 33.63 -21.80
CA GLY A 41 15.42 34.06 -21.41
C GLY A 41 14.47 33.03 -22.00
N ARG A 42 14.17 31.99 -21.21
CA ARG A 42 13.42 30.81 -21.63
C ARG A 42 12.03 31.31 -21.97
N ALA A 43 11.78 31.52 -23.26
CA ALA A 43 10.46 31.90 -23.73
C ALA A 43 9.49 30.84 -23.21
N GLU A 44 8.59 31.27 -22.32
CA GLU A 44 7.39 30.54 -21.99
C GLU A 44 6.76 30.09 -23.31
N ILE A 45 6.30 28.83 -23.39
CA ILE A 45 5.71 28.32 -24.64
C ILE A 45 4.41 29.10 -24.86
N PHE A 46 4.51 30.15 -25.68
CA PHE A 46 3.60 31.30 -25.67
C PHE A 46 2.29 30.99 -26.39
N ASP A 47 1.52 30.05 -25.84
CA ASP A 47 0.20 29.64 -26.33
C ASP A 47 -0.91 30.61 -25.87
N SER A 48 -0.57 31.87 -25.60
CA SER A 48 -1.53 32.93 -25.25
C SER A 48 -2.59 33.14 -26.36
N LEU A 49 -2.34 32.68 -27.58
CA LEU A 49 -3.34 32.61 -28.65
C LEU A 49 -4.46 31.60 -28.36
N SER A 50 -4.21 30.48 -27.67
CA SER A 50 -5.25 29.53 -27.27
C SER A 50 -6.07 30.02 -26.07
N GLN A 51 -5.47 30.84 -25.21
CA GLN A 51 -6.12 31.50 -24.07
C GLN A 51 -7.03 32.68 -24.48
N LEU A 52 -6.75 33.33 -25.62
CA LEU A 52 -7.56 34.46 -26.10
C LEU A 52 -8.96 34.06 -26.61
N PRO A 53 -10.00 34.89 -26.38
CA PRO A 53 -11.35 34.67 -26.91
C PRO A 53 -11.36 34.41 -28.42
N ARG A 54 -12.30 33.58 -28.90
CA ARG A 54 -12.34 33.12 -30.30
C ARG A 54 -12.34 34.26 -31.32
N ASP A 55 -13.00 35.37 -31.04
CA ASP A 55 -13.09 36.50 -31.97
C ASP A 55 -11.85 37.40 -31.92
N SER A 56 -11.22 37.57 -30.74
CA SER A 56 -9.88 38.18 -30.62
C SER A 56 -8.83 37.38 -31.39
N ARG A 57 -8.88 36.03 -31.26
CA ARG A 57 -8.02 35.09 -31.98
C ARG A 57 -8.24 35.16 -33.49
N ARG A 58 -9.50 35.18 -33.94
CA ARG A 58 -9.87 35.41 -35.35
C ARG A 58 -9.39 36.76 -35.86
N GLU A 59 -9.48 37.83 -35.08
CA GLU A 59 -9.01 39.16 -35.48
C GLU A 59 -7.50 39.22 -35.62
N ILE A 60 -6.75 38.60 -34.70
CA ILE A 60 -5.28 38.48 -34.80
C ILE A 60 -4.90 37.67 -36.04
N VAL A 61 -5.56 36.52 -36.28
CA VAL A 61 -5.35 35.68 -37.48
C VAL A 61 -5.79 36.41 -38.77
N ARG A 62 -6.80 37.29 -38.73
CA ARG A 62 -7.23 38.12 -39.86
C ARG A 62 -6.21 39.22 -40.20
N ARG A 63 -5.60 39.83 -39.18
CA ARG A 63 -4.54 40.85 -39.33
C ARG A 63 -3.21 40.23 -39.76
N LEU A 64 -2.89 39.04 -39.25
CA LEU A 64 -1.77 38.22 -39.73
C LEU A 64 -2.13 37.55 -41.06
N GLY A 65 -2.12 38.33 -42.15
CA GLY A 65 -2.42 37.81 -43.48
C GLY A 65 -1.56 36.59 -43.88
N PRO A 66 -1.96 35.78 -44.89
CA PRO A 66 -1.44 34.42 -45.10
C PRO A 66 0.09 34.30 -45.19
N ARG A 67 0.79 35.31 -45.74
CA ARG A 67 2.26 35.37 -45.81
C ARG A 67 2.92 35.50 -44.43
N SER A 68 2.28 36.18 -43.48
CA SER A 68 2.76 36.35 -42.10
C SER A 68 2.58 35.07 -41.28
N LEU A 69 1.45 34.39 -41.41
CA LEU A 69 1.23 33.06 -40.82
C LEU A 69 2.19 32.01 -41.40
N ALA A 70 2.41 32.02 -42.72
CA ALA A 70 3.39 31.15 -43.37
C ALA A 70 4.84 31.43 -42.91
N ARG A 71 5.19 32.69 -42.60
CA ARG A 71 6.48 33.04 -41.99
C ARG A 71 6.59 32.58 -40.55
N LEU A 72 5.58 32.83 -39.70
CA LEU A 72 5.51 32.33 -38.32
C LEU A 72 5.65 30.81 -38.27
N GLY A 73 4.88 30.09 -39.09
CA GLY A 73 4.97 28.63 -39.24
C GLY A 73 6.23 28.13 -39.95
N ARG A 74 7.13 29.01 -40.42
CA ARG A 74 8.48 28.64 -40.88
C ARG A 74 9.53 28.88 -39.79
N VAL A 75 9.46 30.04 -39.11
CA VAL A 75 10.32 30.37 -37.97
C VAL A 75 10.10 29.40 -36.81
N SER A 76 8.85 29.07 -36.49
CA SER A 76 8.52 28.08 -35.44
C SER A 76 9.07 26.68 -35.75
N ARG A 77 9.12 26.27 -37.02
CA ARG A 77 9.77 25.02 -37.42
C ARG A 77 11.28 25.11 -37.30
N GLN A 78 11.89 26.17 -37.84
CA GLN A 78 13.33 26.41 -37.71
C GLN A 78 13.77 26.35 -36.23
N MET A 79 13.12 27.10 -35.34
CA MET A 79 13.42 27.09 -33.90
C MET A 79 13.24 25.69 -33.26
N ALA A 80 12.27 24.90 -33.71
CA ALA A 80 12.05 23.54 -33.21
C ALA A 80 13.09 22.53 -33.76
N ASP A 81 13.68 22.81 -34.92
CA ASP A 81 14.73 22.02 -35.54
C ASP A 81 16.10 22.40 -34.94
N ASP A 82 16.40 23.69 -34.81
CA ASP A 82 17.58 24.25 -34.12
C ASP A 82 17.66 23.73 -32.66
N ALA A 83 16.53 23.72 -31.94
CA ALA A 83 16.45 23.21 -30.57
C ALA A 83 16.64 21.68 -30.49
N ARG A 84 16.26 20.94 -31.54
CA ARG A 84 16.46 19.49 -31.61
C ARG A 84 17.92 19.15 -31.89
N GLU A 85 18.57 19.88 -32.78
CA GLU A 85 20.01 19.78 -33.02
C GLU A 85 20.82 20.12 -31.76
N GLY A 86 20.48 21.22 -31.07
CA GLY A 86 21.10 21.59 -29.80
C GLY A 86 20.93 20.54 -28.70
N MET A 87 19.74 19.94 -28.57
CA MET A 87 19.49 18.83 -27.64
C MET A 87 20.30 17.58 -28.03
N GLN A 88 20.35 17.23 -29.31
CA GLN A 88 21.10 16.08 -29.80
C GLN A 88 22.61 16.26 -29.59
N ALA A 89 23.15 17.46 -29.75
CA ALA A 89 24.53 17.78 -29.41
C ALA A 89 24.80 17.66 -27.90
N PHE A 90 23.89 18.14 -27.05
CA PHE A 90 23.98 18.01 -25.59
C PHE A 90 23.98 16.55 -25.12
N LEU A 91 23.09 15.70 -25.66
CA LEU A 91 23.04 14.27 -25.33
C LEU A 91 24.23 13.50 -25.92
N THR A 92 24.75 13.91 -27.08
CA THR A 92 26.02 13.39 -27.62
C THR A 92 27.18 13.66 -26.67
N ALA A 93 27.20 14.85 -26.02
CA ALA A 93 28.18 15.21 -25.00
C ALA A 93 27.90 14.58 -23.62
N ARG A 94 26.69 14.04 -23.38
CA ARG A 94 26.27 13.41 -22.12
C ARG A 94 25.39 12.16 -22.38
N PRO A 95 25.97 11.04 -22.84
CA PRO A 95 25.19 9.87 -23.32
C PRO A 95 24.33 9.16 -22.26
N ARG A 96 24.53 9.46 -20.96
CA ARG A 96 23.74 8.94 -19.84
C ARG A 96 23.11 10.09 -19.03
N TYR A 97 22.67 11.14 -19.72
CA TYR A 97 21.91 12.20 -19.09
C TYR A 97 20.48 11.74 -18.81
N ASP A 98 20.21 11.37 -17.57
CA ASP A 98 18.85 11.20 -17.07
C ASP A 98 18.20 12.59 -16.87
N PRO A 99 17.09 12.93 -17.54
CA PRO A 99 16.37 14.19 -17.31
C PRO A 99 15.84 14.34 -15.88
N SER A 100 15.81 13.27 -15.08
CA SER A 100 15.23 13.29 -13.74
C SER A 100 15.96 14.18 -12.73
N VAL A 101 17.27 14.42 -12.91
CA VAL A 101 18.03 15.29 -11.99
C VAL A 101 17.57 16.76 -12.05
N GLU A 102 16.90 17.18 -13.14
CA GLU A 102 16.27 18.51 -13.24
C GLU A 102 14.88 18.57 -12.58
N PHE A 103 14.23 17.44 -12.28
CA PHE A 103 12.92 17.44 -11.58
C PHE A 103 13.02 17.83 -10.09
N GLY A 104 14.23 18.06 -9.57
CA GLY A 104 14.44 18.57 -8.21
C GLY A 104 13.85 19.97 -7.94
N ALA A 105 13.47 20.72 -8.98
CA ALA A 105 12.94 22.09 -8.88
C ALA A 105 11.41 22.22 -9.07
N VAL A 106 10.65 21.11 -8.98
CA VAL A 106 9.19 21.12 -9.11
C VAL A 106 8.53 21.66 -7.83
N THR A 107 8.14 22.93 -7.88
CA THR A 107 7.57 23.70 -6.74
C THR A 107 6.12 24.16 -6.95
N SER A 108 5.49 23.79 -8.06
CA SER A 108 4.08 24.10 -8.36
C SER A 108 3.44 23.02 -9.26
N ALA A 109 2.11 22.96 -9.32
CA ALA A 109 1.40 22.07 -10.25
C ALA A 109 1.72 22.37 -11.72
N GLU A 110 1.85 23.65 -12.10
CA GLU A 110 2.30 24.06 -13.43
C GLU A 110 3.69 23.49 -13.76
N ARG A 111 4.65 23.56 -12.82
CA ARG A 111 5.98 22.96 -12.98
C ARG A 111 5.93 21.44 -13.02
N MET A 112 5.00 20.81 -12.30
CA MET A 112 4.73 19.37 -12.41
C MET A 112 4.26 19.00 -13.81
N GLY A 113 3.26 19.72 -14.35
CA GLY A 113 2.77 19.52 -15.72
C GLY A 113 3.85 19.73 -16.78
N ALA A 114 4.67 20.79 -16.63
CA ALA A 114 5.82 21.02 -17.51
C ALA A 114 6.88 19.92 -17.43
N ALA A 115 7.16 19.39 -16.23
CA ALA A 115 8.10 18.28 -16.04
C ALA A 115 7.57 16.94 -16.59
N LEU A 116 6.28 16.63 -16.39
CA LEU A 116 5.59 15.49 -16.99
C LEU A 116 5.61 15.58 -18.52
N HIS A 117 5.34 16.76 -19.08
CA HIS A 117 5.41 17.00 -20.52
C HIS A 117 6.84 16.83 -21.05
N ALA A 118 7.85 17.35 -20.35
CA ALA A 118 9.26 17.17 -20.70
C ALA A 118 9.65 15.67 -20.66
N ALA A 119 9.36 14.95 -19.57
CA ALA A 119 9.60 13.52 -19.45
C ALA A 119 8.91 12.71 -20.56
N THR A 120 7.72 13.12 -20.99
CA THR A 120 6.99 12.45 -22.08
C THR A 120 7.70 12.60 -23.43
N HIS A 121 8.22 13.79 -23.73
CA HIS A 121 8.76 14.14 -25.04
C HIS A 121 10.30 14.13 -25.12
N PHE A 122 10.98 13.79 -24.02
CA PHE A 122 12.43 13.68 -23.97
C PHE A 122 12.94 12.59 -24.93
N PRO A 123 13.97 12.87 -25.76
CA PRO A 123 14.54 11.89 -26.67
C PRO A 123 15.51 10.97 -25.93
N TYR A 124 14.95 9.99 -25.20
CA TYR A 124 15.73 8.91 -24.59
C TYR A 124 16.50 8.10 -25.65
N PRO A 125 17.67 7.52 -25.29
CA PRO A 125 18.44 6.65 -26.19
C PRO A 125 17.62 5.50 -26.81
N ASP A 126 18.04 5.04 -27.98
CA ASP A 126 17.35 3.97 -28.73
C ASP A 126 17.62 2.56 -28.17
N ASP A 127 18.61 2.41 -27.29
CA ASP A 127 18.96 1.19 -26.57
C ASP A 127 18.23 1.03 -25.21
N GLU A 128 17.41 2.01 -24.81
CA GLU A 128 16.61 1.96 -23.57
C GLU A 128 15.10 1.88 -23.87
N ASP A 129 14.32 1.18 -23.03
CA ASP A 129 12.85 1.26 -23.13
C ASP A 129 12.38 2.65 -22.65
N ARG A 130 12.04 3.48 -23.65
CA ARG A 130 11.44 4.81 -23.49
C ARG A 130 10.18 4.81 -22.61
N SER A 131 9.50 3.67 -22.49
CA SER A 131 8.32 3.48 -21.63
C SER A 131 8.72 3.35 -20.17
N GLU A 132 9.73 2.52 -19.87
CA GLU A 132 10.32 2.39 -18.54
C GLU A 132 10.91 3.73 -18.07
N GLN A 133 11.69 4.43 -18.89
CA GLN A 133 12.30 5.70 -18.46
C GLN A 133 11.26 6.79 -18.19
N ARG A 134 10.16 6.84 -18.96
CA ARG A 134 9.00 7.70 -18.64
C ARG A 134 8.34 7.32 -17.31
N LEU A 135 8.17 6.03 -17.04
CA LEU A 135 7.56 5.56 -15.78
C LEU A 135 8.46 5.84 -14.56
N ARG A 136 9.78 5.70 -14.68
CA ARG A 136 10.76 6.12 -13.67
C ARG A 136 10.69 7.63 -13.41
N ALA A 137 10.61 8.44 -14.47
CA ALA A 137 10.39 9.88 -14.37
C ALA A 137 9.07 10.22 -13.64
N TYR A 138 7.96 9.56 -13.97
CA TYR A 138 6.67 9.76 -13.31
C TYR A 138 6.69 9.32 -11.84
N ALA A 139 7.42 8.25 -11.48
CA ALA A 139 7.59 7.83 -10.09
C ALA A 139 8.31 8.89 -9.25
N MET A 140 9.36 9.51 -9.80
CA MET A 140 10.07 10.62 -9.14
C MET A 140 9.22 11.87 -9.01
N LEU A 141 8.38 12.17 -10.00
CA LEU A 141 7.45 13.29 -9.97
C LEU A 141 6.31 13.05 -8.96
N ALA A 142 5.77 11.83 -8.86
CA ALA A 142 4.83 11.43 -7.81
C ALA A 142 5.41 11.66 -6.40
N ALA A 143 6.69 11.30 -6.18
CA ALA A 143 7.38 11.50 -4.91
C ALA A 143 7.64 12.98 -4.53
N ARG A 144 7.29 13.96 -5.39
CA ARG A 144 7.32 15.39 -5.07
C ARG A 144 5.97 15.97 -4.64
N LEU A 145 4.87 15.23 -4.77
CA LEU A 145 3.52 15.72 -4.42
C LEU A 145 3.42 16.30 -2.99
N PRO A 146 3.99 15.70 -1.93
CA PRO A 146 3.96 16.29 -0.58
C PRO A 146 4.68 17.64 -0.45
N SER A 147 5.67 17.92 -1.31
CA SER A 147 6.46 19.16 -1.28
C SER A 147 5.79 20.34 -2.00
N LEU A 148 4.66 20.11 -2.69
CA LEU A 148 3.89 21.18 -3.32
C LEU A 148 2.99 21.92 -2.30
N PRO A 149 2.59 23.18 -2.61
CA PRO A 149 1.51 23.86 -1.90
C PRO A 149 0.23 23.02 -1.90
N GLU A 150 -0.44 22.93 -0.75
CA GLU A 150 -1.55 22.00 -0.52
C GLU A 150 -2.68 22.11 -1.57
N GLU A 151 -3.11 23.34 -1.86
CA GLU A 151 -4.10 23.68 -2.89
C GLU A 151 -3.77 23.09 -4.28
N GLN A 152 -2.49 22.94 -4.61
CA GLN A 152 -1.99 22.48 -5.91
C GLN A 152 -1.73 20.97 -5.97
N ARG A 153 -1.75 20.26 -4.82
CA ARG A 153 -1.39 18.83 -4.78
C ARG A 153 -2.37 17.96 -5.57
N PHE A 154 -3.66 18.29 -5.54
CA PHE A 154 -4.68 17.51 -6.26
C PHE A 154 -4.56 17.66 -7.80
N GLU A 155 -4.30 18.88 -8.30
CA GLU A 155 -4.01 19.12 -9.72
C GLU A 155 -2.74 18.36 -10.16
N ALA A 156 -1.66 18.48 -9.39
CA ALA A 156 -0.42 17.77 -9.67
C ALA A 156 -0.59 16.24 -9.64
N PHE A 157 -1.33 15.70 -8.66
CA PHE A 157 -1.64 14.28 -8.53
C PHE A 157 -2.42 13.76 -9.74
N THR A 158 -3.46 14.48 -10.15
CA THR A 158 -4.28 14.09 -11.31
C THR A 158 -3.50 14.18 -12.62
N ALA A 159 -2.57 15.13 -12.77
CA ALA A 159 -1.66 15.20 -13.91
C ALA A 159 -0.68 14.00 -13.96
N VAL A 160 -0.07 13.62 -12.83
CA VAL A 160 0.81 12.42 -12.76
C VAL A 160 0.00 11.15 -13.05
N LEU A 161 -1.23 11.06 -12.53
CA LEU A 161 -2.13 9.94 -12.79
C LEU A 161 -2.45 9.80 -14.28
N ASP A 162 -2.93 10.86 -14.94
CA ASP A 162 -3.28 10.85 -16.37
C ASP A 162 -2.07 10.53 -17.29
N HIS A 163 -0.85 10.83 -16.86
CA HIS A 163 0.36 10.38 -17.54
C HIS A 163 0.67 8.89 -17.29
N ALA A 164 0.45 8.37 -16.08
CA ALA A 164 0.72 6.99 -15.70
C ALA A 164 -0.29 5.97 -16.25
N THR A 165 -1.59 6.31 -16.31
CA THR A 165 -2.66 5.41 -16.79
C THR A 165 -2.55 5.03 -18.27
N ARG A 166 -1.72 5.74 -19.03
CA ARG A 166 -1.41 5.48 -20.45
C ARG A 166 -0.48 4.26 -20.65
N PHE A 167 0.02 3.66 -19.56
CA PHE A 167 0.99 2.56 -19.57
C PHE A 167 0.46 1.34 -18.81
N SER A 168 1.07 0.18 -19.05
CA SER A 168 0.68 -1.12 -18.50
C SER A 168 1.89 -1.91 -17.98
N GLY A 169 1.64 -2.93 -17.16
CA GLY A 169 2.69 -3.81 -16.62
C GLY A 169 3.30 -3.34 -15.27
N PRO A 170 4.35 -4.02 -14.78
CA PRO A 170 4.84 -3.89 -13.41
C PRO A 170 5.26 -2.46 -13.01
N LEU A 171 5.93 -1.73 -13.89
CA LEU A 171 6.37 -0.36 -13.63
C LEU A 171 5.20 0.64 -13.61
N ALA A 172 4.18 0.44 -14.45
CA ALA A 172 2.96 1.26 -14.40
C ALA A 172 2.20 1.01 -13.10
N PHE A 173 2.10 -0.26 -12.68
CA PHE A 173 1.57 -0.62 -11.37
C PHE A 173 2.38 0.02 -10.23
N SER A 174 3.71 0.06 -10.29
CA SER A 174 4.51 0.69 -9.23
C SER A 174 4.31 2.20 -9.10
N VAL A 175 4.09 2.92 -10.21
CA VAL A 175 3.74 4.36 -10.18
C VAL A 175 2.36 4.58 -9.57
N LEU A 176 1.35 3.78 -9.97
CA LEU A 176 0.00 3.88 -9.42
C LEU A 176 -0.04 3.48 -7.93
N ALA A 177 0.69 2.43 -7.54
CA ALA A 177 0.88 2.04 -6.15
C ALA A 177 1.55 3.16 -5.34
N ARG A 178 2.57 3.83 -5.89
CA ARG A 178 3.20 4.99 -5.25
C ARG A 178 2.20 6.12 -5.05
N LEU A 179 1.36 6.46 -6.04
CA LEU A 179 0.31 7.47 -5.87
C LEU A 179 -0.70 7.12 -4.77
N THR A 180 -1.00 5.83 -4.52
CA THR A 180 -1.83 5.45 -3.34
C THR A 180 -1.18 5.73 -1.99
N HIS A 181 0.14 5.90 -1.93
CA HIS A 181 0.85 6.36 -0.73
C HIS A 181 0.81 7.88 -0.56
N GLU A 182 0.67 8.63 -1.67
CA GLU A 182 0.64 10.09 -1.65
C GLU A 182 -0.78 10.66 -1.40
N LEU A 183 -1.82 9.81 -1.30
CA LEU A 183 -3.22 10.22 -1.04
C LEU A 183 -3.36 11.08 0.23
N GLY A 184 -2.64 10.73 1.30
CA GLY A 184 -2.64 11.45 2.57
C GLY A 184 -1.94 12.82 2.51
N SER A 185 -1.16 13.09 1.44
CA SER A 185 -0.62 14.43 1.19
C SER A 185 -1.65 15.39 0.61
N LEU A 186 -2.73 14.87 0.00
CA LEU A 186 -3.79 15.68 -0.60
C LEU A 186 -4.65 16.36 0.48
N PRO A 187 -5.28 17.51 0.15
CA PRO A 187 -6.16 18.21 1.08
C PRO A 187 -7.37 17.35 1.48
N GLU A 188 -7.83 17.53 2.71
CA GLU A 188 -9.14 17.00 3.15
C GLU A 188 -10.29 17.89 2.67
N GLN A 189 -10.01 19.18 2.49
CA GLN A 189 -10.98 20.19 2.06
C GLN A 189 -10.42 21.03 0.90
N PRO A 190 -11.27 21.53 -0.02
CA PRO A 190 -12.71 21.32 -0.09
C PRO A 190 -13.10 20.01 -0.82
N GLY A 191 -14.03 19.25 -0.28
CA GLY A 191 -14.76 18.19 -1.01
C GLY A 191 -14.07 16.83 -1.10
N ASP A 192 -13.55 16.29 0.00
CA ASP A 192 -13.07 14.90 0.12
C ASP A 192 -12.10 14.47 -0.99
N LEU A 193 -11.16 15.35 -1.37
CA LEU A 193 -10.27 15.16 -2.52
C LEU A 193 -9.45 13.86 -2.43
N ARG A 194 -9.13 13.38 -1.23
CA ARG A 194 -8.52 12.06 -0.99
C ARG A 194 -9.39 10.89 -1.47
N ALA A 195 -10.69 10.93 -1.20
CA ALA A 195 -11.62 9.89 -1.63
C ALA A 195 -11.80 9.94 -3.15
N LEU A 196 -12.00 11.13 -3.72
CA LEU A 196 -12.13 11.32 -5.16
C LEU A 196 -10.86 10.84 -5.91
N ALA A 197 -9.68 11.15 -5.39
CA ALA A 197 -8.40 10.64 -5.87
C ALA A 197 -8.28 9.10 -5.77
N PHE A 198 -8.69 8.50 -4.66
CA PHE A 198 -8.72 7.04 -4.49
C PHE A 198 -9.63 6.36 -5.52
N HIS A 199 -10.87 6.84 -5.70
CA HIS A 199 -11.81 6.31 -6.70
C HIS A 199 -11.28 6.48 -8.13
N ALA A 200 -10.50 7.52 -8.42
CA ALA A 200 -9.88 7.74 -9.74
C ALA A 200 -8.72 6.77 -10.02
N ILE A 201 -7.89 6.43 -9.03
CA ILE A 201 -6.76 5.49 -9.21
C ILE A 201 -7.22 4.04 -9.31
N LEU A 202 -8.21 3.64 -8.50
CA LEU A 202 -8.53 2.25 -8.24
C LEU A 202 -8.75 1.39 -9.52
N PRO A 203 -9.50 1.83 -10.55
CA PRO A 203 -9.68 1.05 -11.78
C PRO A 203 -8.37 0.78 -12.53
N SER A 204 -7.50 1.78 -12.64
CA SER A 204 -6.21 1.68 -13.35
C SER A 204 -5.19 0.84 -12.57
N LEU A 205 -5.20 0.94 -11.23
CA LEU A 205 -4.38 0.10 -10.36
C LEU A 205 -4.73 -1.38 -10.52
N ILE A 206 -6.02 -1.71 -10.60
CA ILE A 206 -6.51 -3.08 -10.85
C ILE A 206 -6.10 -3.57 -12.25
N ALA A 207 -6.30 -2.74 -13.28
CA ALA A 207 -6.00 -3.11 -14.67
C ALA A 207 -4.51 -3.40 -14.87
N THR A 208 -3.63 -2.49 -14.42
CA THR A 208 -2.18 -2.65 -14.51
C THR A 208 -1.65 -3.84 -13.72
N HIS A 209 -2.20 -4.10 -12.52
CA HIS A 209 -1.83 -5.27 -11.72
C HIS A 209 -2.18 -6.59 -12.41
N ARG A 210 -3.42 -6.72 -12.92
CA ARG A 210 -3.86 -7.92 -13.67
C ARG A 210 -3.03 -8.15 -14.92
N GLN A 211 -2.64 -7.08 -15.63
CA GLN A 211 -1.77 -7.15 -16.80
C GLN A 211 -0.33 -7.58 -16.44
N ALA A 212 0.23 -7.09 -15.33
CA ALA A 212 1.53 -7.52 -14.84
C ALA A 212 1.54 -9.03 -14.51
N GLN A 213 0.57 -9.49 -13.73
CA GLN A 213 0.42 -10.91 -13.36
C GLN A 213 0.12 -11.82 -14.57
N ALA A 214 -0.59 -11.31 -15.58
CA ALA A 214 -0.78 -12.04 -16.84
C ALA A 214 0.51 -12.19 -17.66
N ALA A 215 1.40 -11.18 -17.65
CA ALA A 215 2.70 -11.27 -18.33
C ALA A 215 3.63 -12.28 -17.66
N GLU A 216 3.69 -12.29 -16.32
CA GLU A 216 4.46 -13.26 -15.53
C GLU A 216 3.94 -14.70 -15.76
N GLY A 217 2.62 -14.90 -15.82
CA GLY A 217 2.01 -16.21 -16.03
C GLY A 217 2.25 -16.84 -17.41
N VAL A 218 2.68 -16.09 -18.41
CA VAL A 218 2.99 -16.60 -19.77
C VAL A 218 4.44 -17.10 -19.88
N ALA A 219 5.32 -16.75 -18.94
CA ALA A 219 6.75 -17.08 -18.99
C ALA A 219 7.11 -18.53 -18.58
N ALA A 220 6.15 -19.39 -18.26
CA ALA A 220 6.39 -20.70 -17.63
C ALA A 220 6.00 -21.93 -18.46
N PRO A 221 6.91 -22.45 -19.32
CA PRO A 221 6.82 -23.82 -19.85
C PRO A 221 8.04 -24.71 -19.54
N GLY A 222 8.22 -25.09 -18.28
CA GLY A 222 8.95 -26.31 -17.88
C GLY A 222 10.49 -26.27 -17.76
N ALA A 223 11.04 -27.47 -17.48
CA ALA A 223 12.44 -27.84 -17.24
C ALA A 223 13.08 -27.38 -15.90
N ASP A 224 13.34 -28.37 -15.03
CA ASP A 224 14.13 -28.27 -13.81
C ASP A 224 15.64 -28.38 -14.11
N VAL A 225 16.39 -27.30 -13.87
CA VAL A 225 17.82 -27.31 -13.51
C VAL A 225 18.07 -26.14 -12.55
N GLY A 226 18.84 -26.35 -11.50
CA GLY A 226 19.11 -25.35 -10.47
C GLY A 226 19.82 -24.08 -10.98
N ALA A 227 19.04 -23.04 -11.25
CA ALA A 227 19.52 -21.66 -11.39
C ALA A 227 19.26 -20.89 -10.09
N ALA A 228 20.26 -20.15 -9.60
CA ALA A 228 20.05 -19.18 -8.53
C ALA A 228 19.08 -18.09 -9.02
N PRO A 229 18.20 -17.54 -8.16
CA PRO A 229 17.18 -16.59 -8.59
C PRO A 229 17.81 -15.27 -9.00
N VAL A 230 18.07 -15.11 -10.31
CA VAL A 230 18.21 -13.80 -10.98
C VAL A 230 16.81 -13.22 -11.19
N ALA A 231 16.01 -13.26 -10.13
CA ALA A 231 14.71 -12.63 -10.05
C ALA A 231 14.90 -11.26 -9.40
N ASP A 232 14.33 -10.24 -10.04
CA ASP A 232 14.12 -8.93 -9.47
C ASP A 232 15.36 -8.14 -8.99
N ALA A 233 16.48 -8.20 -9.70
CA ALA A 233 17.54 -7.19 -9.52
C ALA A 233 17.05 -5.77 -9.88
N GLY A 234 16.06 -5.65 -10.77
CA GLY A 234 15.51 -4.38 -11.26
C GLY A 234 14.54 -3.71 -10.28
N ALA A 235 13.38 -4.31 -10.01
CA ALA A 235 12.38 -3.69 -9.14
C ALA A 235 12.81 -3.69 -7.66
N ALA A 236 13.69 -4.59 -7.20
CA ALA A 236 14.31 -4.47 -5.88
C ALA A 236 15.30 -3.29 -5.77
N GLN A 237 16.11 -3.02 -6.81
CA GLN A 237 16.94 -1.80 -6.83
C GLN A 237 16.08 -0.53 -6.91
N VAL A 238 14.99 -0.56 -7.68
CA VAL A 238 13.99 0.53 -7.74
C VAL A 238 13.32 0.74 -6.37
N ALA A 239 12.84 -0.32 -5.70
CA ALA A 239 12.23 -0.22 -4.37
C ALA A 239 13.22 0.35 -3.34
N ALA A 240 14.46 -0.16 -3.33
CA ALA A 240 15.52 0.32 -2.45
C ALA A 240 15.95 1.77 -2.73
N ALA A 241 15.98 2.20 -4.00
CA ALA A 241 16.33 3.56 -4.40
C ALA A 241 15.22 4.59 -4.09
N TRP A 242 13.94 4.20 -4.21
CA TRP A 242 12.80 5.10 -3.99
C TRP A 242 12.18 5.04 -2.59
N GLY A 243 12.80 4.29 -1.67
CA GLY A 243 12.34 4.14 -0.28
C GLY A 243 11.00 3.41 -0.15
N ALA A 244 10.60 2.64 -1.15
CA ALA A 244 9.38 1.86 -1.08
C ALA A 244 9.65 0.58 -0.26
N PRO A 245 8.77 0.20 0.69
CA PRO A 245 8.89 -1.10 1.33
C PRO A 245 8.76 -2.19 0.26
N ALA A 246 9.70 -3.13 0.23
CA ALA A 246 9.60 -4.30 -0.63
C ALA A 246 8.25 -5.02 -0.38
N PRO A 247 7.60 -5.57 -1.42
CA PRO A 247 6.31 -6.23 -1.26
C PRO A 247 6.46 -7.42 -0.31
N ALA A 248 5.99 -7.26 0.93
CA ALA A 248 5.98 -8.32 1.92
C ALA A 248 5.17 -9.51 1.37
N ALA A 249 5.71 -10.72 1.55
CA ALA A 249 5.08 -11.94 1.07
C ALA A 249 3.63 -12.03 1.57
N VAL A 250 2.68 -11.90 0.64
CA VAL A 250 1.25 -11.87 0.95
C VAL A 250 0.87 -13.22 1.56
N PRO A 251 0.35 -13.26 2.80
CA PRO A 251 0.09 -14.53 3.48
C PRO A 251 -1.00 -15.31 2.74
N ALA A 252 -0.91 -16.65 2.76
CA ALA A 252 -1.77 -17.50 1.93
C ALA A 252 -3.28 -17.29 2.16
N GLN A 253 -3.70 -16.91 3.37
CA GLN A 253 -5.10 -16.53 3.62
C GLN A 253 -5.54 -15.24 2.91
N GLU A 254 -4.65 -14.25 2.76
CA GLU A 254 -4.92 -13.03 1.97
C GLU A 254 -5.03 -13.38 0.49
N VAL A 255 -4.12 -14.19 -0.08
CA VAL A 255 -4.19 -14.65 -1.49
C VAL A 255 -5.47 -15.45 -1.76
N ALA A 256 -5.85 -16.34 -0.84
CA ALA A 256 -7.09 -17.13 -0.94
C ALA A 256 -8.36 -16.27 -0.81
N ALA A 257 -8.36 -15.25 0.05
CA ALA A 257 -9.46 -14.31 0.16
C ALA A 257 -9.59 -13.38 -1.06
N ALA A 258 -8.47 -13.09 -1.73
CA ALA A 258 -8.41 -12.32 -2.97
C ALA A 258 -8.71 -13.15 -4.23
N GLY A 259 -8.97 -14.45 -4.10
CA GLY A 259 -9.33 -15.34 -5.21
C GLY A 259 -8.15 -15.76 -6.11
N GLY A 260 -6.90 -15.54 -5.70
CA GLY A 260 -5.70 -15.94 -6.44
C GLY A 260 -4.61 -14.85 -6.51
N PRO A 261 -3.49 -15.12 -7.20
CA PRO A 261 -2.35 -14.19 -7.28
C PRO A 261 -2.60 -12.95 -8.16
N GLN A 262 -3.62 -12.95 -9.02
CA GLN A 262 -3.96 -11.85 -9.94
C GLN A 262 -4.71 -10.67 -9.26
N ALA A 263 -4.72 -10.62 -7.94
CA ALA A 263 -5.61 -9.80 -7.14
C ALA A 263 -4.83 -8.81 -6.27
N LEU A 264 -5.39 -7.60 -6.08
CA LEU A 264 -4.62 -6.51 -5.45
C LEU A 264 -4.22 -6.86 -4.02
N PRO A 265 -2.96 -6.59 -3.62
CA PRO A 265 -2.51 -6.88 -2.26
C PRO A 265 -3.30 -6.07 -1.23
N PHE A 266 -3.99 -6.77 -0.31
CA PHE A 266 -4.89 -6.14 0.65
C PHE A 266 -4.19 -5.12 1.57
N GLY A 267 -2.91 -5.32 1.89
CA GLY A 267 -2.12 -4.34 2.63
C GLY A 267 -1.95 -2.99 1.93
N LEU A 268 -1.83 -2.97 0.59
CA LEU A 268 -1.77 -1.73 -0.20
C LEU A 268 -3.11 -1.01 -0.15
N LEU A 269 -4.20 -1.73 -0.43
CA LEU A 269 -5.56 -1.18 -0.40
C LEU A 269 -5.94 -0.66 1.00
N ALA A 270 -5.63 -1.41 2.06
CA ALA A 270 -5.84 -0.97 3.43
C ALA A 270 -5.03 0.30 3.74
N ARG A 271 -3.76 0.37 3.32
CA ARG A 271 -2.94 1.57 3.53
C ARG A 271 -3.45 2.79 2.75
N ALA A 272 -4.02 2.58 1.56
CA ALA A 272 -4.68 3.63 0.78
C ALA A 272 -5.97 4.11 1.48
N ILE A 273 -6.80 3.17 1.95
CA ILE A 273 -8.08 3.47 2.62
C ILE A 273 -7.85 4.14 3.99
N SER A 274 -6.79 3.80 4.73
CA SER A 274 -6.46 4.42 6.03
C SER A 274 -5.98 5.88 5.93
N GLN A 275 -5.94 6.46 4.73
CA GLN A 275 -5.64 7.88 4.50
C GLN A 275 -6.92 8.71 4.21
N LEU A 276 -8.07 8.04 4.06
CA LEU A 276 -9.35 8.66 3.73
C LEU A 276 -10.08 9.14 5.00
N PRO A 277 -10.98 10.13 4.89
CA PRO A 277 -11.91 10.47 5.98
C PRO A 277 -12.76 9.27 6.39
N GLU A 278 -13.05 9.13 7.69
CA GLU A 278 -13.77 7.97 8.26
C GLU A 278 -15.09 7.67 7.53
N ALA A 279 -15.86 8.70 7.19
CA ALA A 279 -17.12 8.60 6.44
C ALA A 279 -16.96 7.98 5.03
N ALA A 280 -15.78 8.12 4.41
CA ALA A 280 -15.45 7.52 3.12
C ALA A 280 -14.87 6.10 3.25
N MET A 281 -14.22 5.75 4.37
CA MET A 281 -13.52 4.47 4.54
C MET A 281 -14.44 3.25 4.35
N ALA A 282 -15.64 3.25 4.94
CA ALA A 282 -16.58 2.13 4.81
C ALA A 282 -17.00 1.90 3.35
N ARG A 283 -17.23 2.99 2.59
CA ARG A 283 -17.55 2.93 1.17
C ARG A 283 -16.35 2.45 0.34
N ALA A 284 -15.15 2.96 0.63
CA ALA A 284 -13.92 2.57 -0.06
C ALA A 284 -13.58 1.08 0.14
N VAL A 285 -13.78 0.53 1.35
CA VAL A 285 -13.73 -0.92 1.62
C VAL A 285 -14.75 -1.67 0.76
N THR A 286 -16.01 -1.20 0.76
CA THR A 286 -17.14 -1.84 0.05
C THR A 286 -16.95 -1.90 -1.46
N GLU A 287 -16.33 -0.87 -2.06
CA GLU A 287 -15.98 -0.80 -3.48
C GLU A 287 -14.73 -1.63 -3.80
N ALA A 288 -13.65 -1.49 -3.02
CA ALA A 288 -12.43 -2.26 -3.22
C ALA A 288 -12.68 -3.78 -3.08
N ALA A 289 -13.51 -4.21 -2.13
CA ALA A 289 -13.93 -5.60 -1.97
C ALA A 289 -14.73 -6.13 -3.18
N ALA A 290 -15.56 -5.27 -3.80
CA ALA A 290 -16.35 -5.64 -4.99
C ALA A 290 -15.51 -5.78 -6.26
N LEU A 291 -14.27 -5.27 -6.25
CA LEU A 291 -13.36 -5.26 -7.39
C LEU A 291 -12.29 -6.37 -7.33
N GLN A 292 -12.15 -7.04 -6.19
CA GLN A 292 -11.30 -8.24 -6.04
C GLN A 292 -11.94 -9.46 -6.71
N THR A 293 -11.12 -10.45 -7.03
CA THR A 293 -11.59 -11.77 -7.49
C THR A 293 -12.07 -12.63 -6.31
N GLY A 294 -13.05 -13.51 -6.56
CA GLY A 294 -13.56 -14.43 -5.53
C GLY A 294 -14.71 -13.85 -4.67
N SER A 295 -14.75 -14.23 -3.38
CA SER A 295 -15.86 -13.88 -2.49
C SER A 295 -15.72 -12.44 -1.95
N ARG A 296 -16.65 -11.57 -2.34
CA ARG A 296 -16.75 -10.18 -1.86
C ARG A 296 -16.73 -10.08 -0.33
N LEU A 297 -17.44 -10.98 0.36
CA LEU A 297 -17.47 -11.01 1.84
C LEU A 297 -16.07 -11.26 2.41
N ARG A 298 -15.33 -12.24 1.87
CA ARG A 298 -13.97 -12.54 2.33
C ARG A 298 -13.01 -11.41 1.98
N ALA A 299 -13.15 -10.78 0.81
CA ALA A 299 -12.36 -9.61 0.43
C ALA A 299 -12.62 -8.42 1.38
N GLU A 300 -13.88 -8.15 1.76
CA GLU A 300 -14.24 -7.10 2.71
C GLU A 300 -13.71 -7.40 4.12
N VAL A 301 -13.90 -8.60 4.65
CA VAL A 301 -13.37 -9.00 5.96
C VAL A 301 -11.84 -8.92 5.98
N THR A 302 -11.18 -9.26 4.88
CA THR A 302 -9.71 -9.18 4.77
C THR A 302 -9.22 -7.75 4.66
N LEU A 303 -9.94 -6.85 3.96
CA LEU A 303 -9.66 -5.40 3.99
C LEU A 303 -9.82 -4.81 5.39
N ARG A 304 -10.92 -5.11 6.07
CA ARG A 304 -11.19 -4.67 7.46
C ARG A 304 -10.12 -5.17 8.43
N PHE A 305 -9.71 -6.44 8.32
CA PHE A 305 -8.60 -7.01 9.10
C PHE A 305 -7.25 -6.34 8.79
N SER A 306 -6.97 -6.07 7.51
CA SER A 306 -5.73 -5.40 7.09
C SER A 306 -5.68 -3.94 7.54
N LEU A 307 -6.82 -3.24 7.62
CA LEU A 307 -6.93 -1.91 8.24
C LEU A 307 -6.59 -1.96 9.74
N VAL A 308 -7.22 -2.87 10.49
CA VAL A 308 -6.95 -3.06 11.92
C VAL A 308 -5.49 -3.44 12.20
N ARG A 309 -4.80 -4.10 11.26
CA ARG A 309 -3.35 -4.39 11.34
C ARG A 309 -2.42 -3.19 11.11
N LEU A 310 -2.94 -2.05 10.65
CA LEU A 310 -2.18 -0.79 10.55
C LEU A 310 -2.22 0.02 11.86
N GLU A 311 -3.14 -0.32 12.78
CA GLU A 311 -3.28 0.37 14.07
C GLU A 311 -2.08 0.14 14.99
N PRO A 312 -1.71 1.13 15.83
CA PRO A 312 -0.81 0.93 16.94
C PRO A 312 -1.27 -0.20 17.87
N ILE A 313 -0.33 -0.94 18.46
CA ILE A 313 -0.61 -2.11 19.31
C ILE A 313 -1.60 -1.80 20.45
N HIS A 314 -1.59 -0.57 20.97
CA HIS A 314 -2.49 -0.12 22.04
C HIS A 314 -3.92 0.22 21.58
N LEU A 315 -4.15 0.45 20.28
CA LEU A 315 -5.49 0.65 19.69
C LEU A 315 -6.02 -0.62 19.01
N PHE A 316 -5.13 -1.55 18.61
CA PHE A 316 -5.47 -2.80 17.93
C PHE A 316 -6.67 -3.52 18.55
N GLN A 317 -6.70 -3.72 19.87
CA GLN A 317 -7.79 -4.43 20.54
C GLN A 317 -9.15 -3.73 20.37
N GLN A 318 -9.19 -2.39 20.47
CA GLN A 318 -10.41 -1.61 20.32
C GLN A 318 -10.91 -1.62 18.88
N ALA A 319 -10.01 -1.38 17.91
CA ALA A 319 -10.33 -1.42 16.48
C ALA A 319 -10.79 -2.82 16.04
N TYR A 320 -10.12 -3.86 16.55
CA TYR A 320 -10.49 -5.26 16.29
C TYR A 320 -11.85 -5.62 16.89
N ALA A 321 -12.13 -5.22 18.14
CA ALA A 321 -13.43 -5.43 18.77
C ALA A 321 -14.57 -4.75 17.98
N HIS A 322 -14.34 -3.52 17.51
CA HIS A 322 -15.31 -2.79 16.69
C HIS A 322 -15.59 -3.49 15.36
N VAL A 323 -14.54 -3.93 14.65
CA VAL A 323 -14.68 -4.68 13.38
C VAL A 323 -15.34 -6.03 13.58
N ALA A 324 -14.95 -6.79 14.62
CA ALA A 324 -15.56 -8.09 14.93
C ALA A 324 -17.05 -7.95 15.27
N GLY A 325 -17.42 -6.95 16.09
CA GLY A 325 -18.83 -6.65 16.42
C GLY A 325 -19.65 -6.25 15.20
N GLN A 326 -19.16 -5.32 14.37
CA GLN A 326 -19.85 -4.95 13.11
C GLN A 326 -20.08 -6.15 12.19
N LEU A 327 -19.08 -7.03 12.05
CA LEU A 327 -19.18 -8.21 11.20
C LEU A 327 -20.13 -9.26 11.79
N ALA A 328 -20.14 -9.46 13.11
CA ALA A 328 -21.07 -10.38 13.77
C ALA A 328 -22.54 -9.99 13.56
N SER A 329 -22.86 -8.70 13.64
CA SER A 329 -24.22 -8.17 13.42
C SER A 329 -24.61 -8.02 11.94
N SER A 330 -23.85 -8.61 11.00
CA SER A 330 -24.19 -8.63 9.57
C SER A 330 -24.90 -9.93 9.17
N ASP A 331 -25.66 -9.89 8.07
CA ASP A 331 -26.43 -11.03 7.54
C ASP A 331 -25.60 -12.32 7.33
N ASN A 332 -24.28 -12.20 7.17
CA ASN A 332 -23.35 -13.30 6.96
C ASN A 332 -22.31 -13.42 8.09
N GLY A 333 -22.63 -12.94 9.29
CA GLY A 333 -21.71 -12.81 10.41
C GLY A 333 -21.00 -14.10 10.81
N ALA A 334 -21.63 -15.26 10.63
CA ALA A 334 -21.04 -16.57 10.90
C ALA A 334 -19.85 -16.89 9.99
N GLU A 335 -19.97 -16.64 8.67
CA GLU A 335 -18.82 -16.77 7.75
C GLU A 335 -17.80 -15.65 7.99
N ALA A 336 -18.26 -14.43 8.24
CA ALA A 336 -17.38 -13.28 8.47
C ALA A 336 -16.45 -13.48 9.69
N LEU A 337 -17.00 -13.88 10.84
CA LEU A 337 -16.22 -14.22 12.04
C LEU A 337 -15.34 -15.46 11.80
N THR A 338 -15.82 -16.47 11.06
CA THR A 338 -15.01 -17.66 10.72
C THR A 338 -13.77 -17.30 9.88
N HIS A 339 -13.92 -16.42 8.89
CA HIS A 339 -12.81 -15.95 8.06
C HIS A 339 -11.87 -15.02 8.84
N LEU A 340 -12.43 -14.13 9.66
CA LEU A 340 -11.65 -13.24 10.55
C LEU A 340 -10.83 -14.03 11.60
N ALA A 341 -11.37 -15.14 12.11
CA ALA A 341 -10.64 -16.08 12.96
C ALA A 341 -9.47 -16.73 12.23
N ALA A 342 -9.70 -17.24 11.01
CA ALA A 342 -8.66 -17.85 10.19
C ALA A 342 -7.51 -16.89 9.82
N LEU A 343 -7.82 -15.60 9.65
CA LEU A 343 -6.84 -14.53 9.46
C LEU A 343 -6.06 -14.23 10.77
N SER A 344 -6.75 -14.14 11.91
CA SER A 344 -6.14 -13.78 13.20
C SER A 344 -5.06 -14.76 13.67
N ASN A 345 -5.18 -16.04 13.31
CA ASN A 345 -4.16 -17.06 13.59
C ASN A 345 -2.78 -16.73 12.98
N GLY A 346 -2.76 -15.93 11.89
CA GLY A 346 -1.55 -15.51 11.19
C GLY A 346 -0.91 -14.22 11.72
N LEU A 347 -1.46 -13.57 12.75
CA LEU A 347 -0.85 -12.39 13.38
C LEU A 347 0.49 -12.79 14.03
N PRO A 348 1.60 -12.05 13.82
CA PRO A 348 2.90 -12.43 14.35
C PRO A 348 2.98 -12.27 15.87
N ASP A 349 2.44 -11.17 16.40
CA ASP A 349 2.45 -10.89 17.84
C ASP A 349 1.48 -11.82 18.61
N PRO A 350 1.94 -12.52 19.66
CA PRO A 350 1.08 -13.41 20.43
C PRO A 350 0.04 -12.69 21.30
N GLY A 351 0.31 -11.45 21.73
CA GLY A 351 -0.65 -10.63 22.46
C GLY A 351 -1.83 -10.21 21.58
N MET A 352 -1.55 -9.80 20.34
CA MET A 352 -2.55 -9.56 19.31
C MET A 352 -3.36 -10.84 19.00
N ARG A 353 -2.73 -12.02 18.91
CA ARG A 353 -3.46 -13.29 18.75
C ARG A 353 -4.40 -13.59 19.91
N GLN A 354 -4.01 -13.29 21.15
CA GLN A 354 -4.86 -13.49 22.33
C GLN A 354 -6.00 -12.45 22.40
N ALA A 355 -5.71 -11.18 22.09
CA ALA A 355 -6.71 -10.12 22.04
C ALA A 355 -7.75 -10.39 20.95
N ALA A 356 -7.31 -10.66 19.72
CA ALA A 356 -8.19 -11.01 18.60
C ALA A 356 -9.11 -12.19 18.93
N PHE A 357 -8.56 -13.26 19.53
CA PHE A 357 -9.34 -14.42 19.96
C PHE A 357 -10.42 -14.08 20.98
N ARG A 358 -10.11 -13.21 21.95
CA ARG A 358 -11.08 -12.76 22.98
C ARG A 358 -12.19 -11.92 22.39
N GLU A 359 -11.85 -10.96 21.53
CA GLU A 359 -12.86 -10.11 20.92
C GLU A 359 -13.72 -10.87 19.88
N LEU A 360 -13.17 -11.87 19.17
CA LEU A 360 -13.96 -12.85 18.39
C LEU A 360 -14.94 -13.62 19.30
N THR A 361 -14.45 -14.14 20.42
CA THR A 361 -15.24 -14.93 21.38
C THR A 361 -16.38 -14.12 21.99
N ARG A 362 -16.20 -12.80 22.18
CA ARG A 362 -17.28 -11.87 22.57
C ARG A 362 -18.21 -11.54 21.41
N ALA A 363 -17.68 -11.24 20.22
CA ALA A 363 -18.47 -10.84 19.06
C ALA A 363 -19.49 -11.91 18.64
N VAL A 364 -19.23 -13.18 18.93
CA VAL A 364 -20.21 -14.27 18.78
C VAL A 364 -21.58 -13.94 19.41
N SER A 365 -21.65 -13.25 20.55
CA SER A 365 -22.94 -12.93 21.20
C SER A 365 -23.78 -11.89 20.45
N ALA A 366 -23.30 -11.36 19.32
CA ALA A 366 -24.01 -10.44 18.44
C ALA A 366 -24.47 -11.10 17.13
N LEU A 367 -24.26 -12.42 16.96
CA LEU A 367 -24.86 -13.23 15.89
C LEU A 367 -26.35 -13.46 16.16
N ALA A 368 -27.17 -13.51 15.11
CA ALA A 368 -28.62 -13.73 15.21
C ALA A 368 -29.04 -15.17 15.55
N SER A 369 -28.11 -16.14 15.50
CA SER A 369 -28.37 -17.58 15.59
C SER A 369 -27.45 -18.23 16.62
N THR A 370 -28.03 -19.04 17.51
CA THR A 370 -27.29 -19.80 18.52
C THR A 370 -26.52 -20.97 17.89
N GLU A 371 -26.98 -21.55 16.78
CA GLU A 371 -26.27 -22.63 16.10
C GLU A 371 -25.03 -22.07 15.39
N ASP A 372 -25.13 -20.91 14.74
CA ASP A 372 -23.98 -20.21 14.17
C ASP A 372 -22.97 -19.80 15.25
N SER A 373 -23.48 -19.33 16.39
CA SER A 373 -22.67 -19.00 17.57
C SER A 373 -21.88 -20.21 18.06
N ALA A 374 -22.54 -21.36 18.19
CA ALA A 374 -21.91 -22.62 18.54
C ALA A 374 -20.89 -23.08 17.49
N ALA A 375 -21.21 -22.94 16.20
CA ALA A 375 -20.33 -23.32 15.11
C ALA A 375 -19.05 -22.46 15.07
N VAL A 376 -19.14 -21.15 15.31
CA VAL A 376 -17.97 -20.26 15.43
C VAL A 376 -17.15 -20.61 16.68
N LEU A 377 -17.78 -20.82 17.83
CA LEU A 377 -17.08 -21.19 19.07
C LEU A 377 -16.36 -22.56 18.97
N VAL A 378 -16.97 -23.55 18.31
CA VAL A 378 -16.33 -24.85 18.02
C VAL A 378 -15.12 -24.68 17.10
N ARG A 379 -15.18 -23.79 16.10
CA ARG A 379 -14.02 -23.47 15.25
C ARG A 379 -12.92 -22.76 16.04
N LEU A 380 -13.26 -21.84 16.93
CA LEU A 380 -12.31 -21.16 17.83
C LEU A 380 -11.67 -22.13 18.84
N ALA A 381 -12.42 -23.12 19.35
CA ALA A 381 -11.82 -24.19 20.15
C ALA A 381 -10.73 -24.93 19.35
N GLY A 382 -10.98 -25.22 18.06
CA GLY A 382 -9.99 -25.80 17.16
C GLY A 382 -8.71 -24.95 16.98
N THR A 383 -8.79 -23.62 17.09
CA THR A 383 -7.63 -22.72 16.92
C THR A 383 -6.83 -22.44 18.20
N LEU A 384 -7.25 -22.97 19.36
CA LEU A 384 -6.54 -22.80 20.64
C LEU A 384 -5.04 -23.16 20.57
N HIS A 385 -4.64 -24.08 19.69
CA HIS A 385 -3.24 -24.45 19.51
C HIS A 385 -2.35 -23.29 18.99
N HIS A 386 -2.89 -22.31 18.28
CA HIS A 386 -2.17 -21.09 17.85
C HIS A 386 -1.90 -20.08 18.99
N GLN A 387 -2.58 -20.24 20.13
CA GLN A 387 -2.37 -19.44 21.34
C GLN A 387 -1.15 -19.93 22.13
N GLN A 388 -0.47 -19.01 22.83
CA GLN A 388 0.63 -19.37 23.73
C GLN A 388 0.18 -20.36 24.81
N ALA A 389 1.06 -21.26 25.22
CA ALA A 389 0.74 -22.30 26.21
C ALA A 389 0.13 -21.74 27.53
N ALA A 390 0.62 -20.58 28.00
CA ALA A 390 0.08 -19.89 29.17
C ALA A 390 -1.31 -19.28 28.94
N ALA A 391 -1.61 -18.82 27.71
CA ALA A 391 -2.89 -18.22 27.34
C ALA A 391 -3.99 -19.25 27.07
N ARG A 392 -3.64 -20.46 26.58
CA ARG A 392 -4.60 -21.51 26.18
C ARG A 392 -5.67 -21.82 27.23
N TYR A 393 -5.29 -21.88 28.51
CA TYR A 393 -6.25 -22.15 29.57
C TYR A 393 -7.28 -21.01 29.72
N LEU A 394 -6.82 -19.76 29.77
CA LEU A 394 -7.70 -18.60 29.85
C LEU A 394 -8.61 -18.50 28.62
N CYS A 395 -8.06 -18.71 27.41
CA CYS A 395 -8.85 -18.75 26.18
C CYS A 395 -9.89 -19.89 26.16
N SER A 396 -9.62 -21.01 26.83
CA SER A 396 -10.61 -22.09 27.02
C SER A 396 -11.74 -21.68 27.97
N LEU A 397 -11.42 -20.95 29.04
CA LEU A 397 -12.43 -20.37 29.94
C LEU A 397 -13.23 -19.25 29.25
N ASP A 398 -12.60 -18.42 28.42
CA ASP A 398 -13.27 -17.39 27.62
C ASP A 398 -14.34 -18.02 26.70
N LEU A 399 -14.01 -19.14 26.02
CA LEU A 399 -14.98 -19.91 25.20
C LEU A 399 -16.10 -20.53 26.03
N LEU A 400 -15.78 -21.17 27.16
CA LEU A 400 -16.79 -21.77 28.05
C LEU A 400 -17.71 -20.72 28.69
N GLY A 401 -17.23 -19.47 28.86
CA GLY A 401 -18.06 -18.33 29.26
C GLY A 401 -19.04 -17.90 28.16
N ALA A 402 -18.56 -17.73 26.94
CA ALA A 402 -19.40 -17.36 25.79
C ALA A 402 -20.45 -18.42 25.43
N ALA A 403 -20.20 -19.69 25.73
CA ALA A 403 -21.14 -20.79 25.45
C ALA A 403 -22.36 -20.84 26.40
N GLN A 404 -22.37 -20.09 27.52
CA GLN A 404 -23.40 -20.20 28.56
C GLN A 404 -24.78 -19.68 28.13
N SER A 405 -24.85 -18.81 27.11
CA SER A 405 -26.09 -18.26 26.57
C SER A 405 -26.70 -19.07 25.42
N LEU A 406 -26.05 -20.16 25.01
CA LEU A 406 -26.53 -21.05 23.93
C LEU A 406 -27.62 -22.00 24.44
N SER A 407 -28.35 -22.67 23.54
CA SER A 407 -29.22 -23.77 23.95
C SER A 407 -28.39 -24.93 24.53
N PRO A 408 -28.97 -25.79 25.41
CA PRO A 408 -28.19 -26.83 26.09
C PRO A 408 -27.47 -27.80 25.14
N GLY A 409 -28.05 -28.12 23.97
CA GLY A 409 -27.42 -29.00 22.99
C GLY A 409 -26.23 -28.36 22.27
N GLU A 410 -26.32 -27.08 21.95
CA GLU A 410 -25.24 -26.28 21.37
C GLU A 410 -24.10 -26.07 22.38
N HIS A 411 -24.46 -25.73 23.62
CA HIS A 411 -23.51 -25.58 24.73
C HIS A 411 -22.68 -26.85 24.92
N ILE A 412 -23.30 -28.04 24.91
CA ILE A 412 -22.59 -29.33 24.95
C ILE A 412 -21.61 -29.49 23.77
N ARG A 413 -22.00 -29.11 22.54
CA ARG A 413 -21.11 -29.17 21.36
C ARG A 413 -19.85 -28.30 21.57
N VAL A 414 -19.98 -27.10 22.14
CA VAL A 414 -18.84 -26.23 22.45
C VAL A 414 -17.98 -26.80 23.59
N ILE A 415 -18.59 -27.27 24.69
CA ILE A 415 -17.85 -27.84 25.82
C ILE A 415 -17.02 -29.05 25.37
N VAL A 416 -17.58 -29.95 24.57
CA VAL A 416 -16.87 -31.13 24.03
C VAL A 416 -15.69 -30.71 23.15
N ALA A 417 -15.85 -29.67 22.33
CA ALA A 417 -14.76 -29.15 21.49
C ALA A 417 -13.62 -28.54 22.32
N VAL A 418 -13.92 -27.80 23.40
CA VAL A 418 -12.92 -27.28 24.35
C VAL A 418 -12.23 -28.42 25.10
N ARG A 419 -13.00 -29.39 25.61
CA ARG A 419 -12.49 -30.57 26.34
C ARG A 419 -11.48 -31.37 25.51
N ALA A 420 -11.71 -31.50 24.20
CA ALA A 420 -10.80 -32.19 23.28
C ALA A 420 -9.41 -31.53 23.19
N GLN A 421 -9.28 -30.23 23.48
CA GLN A 421 -8.01 -29.50 23.49
C GLN A 421 -7.27 -29.57 24.84
N ALA A 422 -7.93 -29.97 25.93
CA ALA A 422 -7.36 -29.97 27.28
C ALA A 422 -6.02 -30.74 27.41
N PRO A 423 -5.79 -31.89 26.73
CA PRO A 423 -4.48 -32.57 26.76
C PRO A 423 -3.29 -31.72 26.27
N ALA A 424 -3.54 -30.69 25.46
CA ALA A 424 -2.52 -29.76 24.96
C ALA A 424 -2.23 -28.57 25.92
N ILE A 425 -2.79 -28.60 27.14
CA ILE A 425 -2.73 -27.52 28.15
C ILE A 425 -2.09 -28.07 29.44
N GLN A 426 -0.81 -28.46 29.33
CA GLN A 426 -0.02 -29.21 30.33
C GLN A 426 -0.40 -29.01 31.81
N HIS A 427 -0.30 -27.79 32.32
CA HIS A 427 -0.48 -27.51 33.76
C HIS A 427 -1.95 -27.44 34.24
N HIS A 428 -2.93 -27.33 33.34
CA HIS A 428 -4.34 -27.13 33.68
C HIS A 428 -5.27 -28.20 33.07
N ALA A 429 -4.73 -29.22 32.39
CA ALA A 429 -5.50 -30.23 31.66
C ALA A 429 -6.56 -30.92 32.53
N ALA A 430 -6.19 -31.37 33.73
CA ALA A 430 -7.11 -32.05 34.66
C ALA A 430 -8.22 -31.12 35.18
N GLU A 431 -7.89 -29.86 35.48
CA GLU A 431 -8.86 -28.86 35.94
C GLU A 431 -9.86 -28.51 34.83
N LEU A 432 -9.38 -28.30 33.60
CA LEU A 432 -10.24 -28.01 32.45
C LEU A 432 -11.15 -29.20 32.11
N ILE A 433 -10.64 -30.44 32.16
CA ILE A 433 -11.45 -31.65 31.96
C ILE A 433 -12.57 -31.73 33.00
N ALA A 434 -12.25 -31.56 34.29
CA ALA A 434 -13.26 -31.59 35.36
C ALA A 434 -14.33 -30.49 35.20
N ARG A 435 -13.92 -29.26 34.83
CA ARG A 435 -14.85 -28.15 34.52
C ARG A 435 -15.74 -28.47 33.33
N CYS A 436 -15.19 -29.06 32.27
CA CYS A 436 -15.96 -29.47 31.08
C CYS A 436 -16.95 -30.59 31.41
N ASP A 437 -16.56 -31.60 32.18
CA ASP A 437 -17.44 -32.72 32.54
C ASP A 437 -18.61 -32.24 33.42
N GLN A 438 -18.33 -31.41 34.42
CA GLN A 438 -19.38 -30.76 35.23
C GLN A 438 -20.35 -29.90 34.39
N ALA A 439 -19.84 -29.17 33.41
CA ALA A 439 -20.67 -28.35 32.51
C ALA A 439 -21.54 -29.22 31.57
N ILE A 440 -21.04 -30.36 31.11
CA ILE A 440 -21.80 -31.33 30.31
C ILE A 440 -22.94 -31.94 31.13
N GLU A 441 -22.70 -32.31 32.39
CA GLU A 441 -23.75 -32.82 33.29
C GLU A 441 -24.87 -31.80 33.50
N LEU A 442 -24.52 -30.55 33.82
CA LEU A 442 -25.47 -29.45 34.01
C LEU A 442 -26.31 -29.19 32.75
N ALA A 443 -25.66 -29.06 31.59
CA ALA A 443 -26.36 -28.83 30.32
C ALA A 443 -27.22 -30.04 29.92
N SER A 444 -26.80 -31.27 30.20
CA SER A 444 -27.58 -32.49 29.91
C SER A 444 -28.85 -32.58 30.77
N MET A 445 -28.77 -32.18 32.05
CA MET A 445 -29.95 -32.07 32.91
C MET A 445 -30.92 -30.99 32.41
N MET A 446 -30.40 -29.81 32.00
CA MET A 446 -31.23 -28.76 31.40
C MET A 446 -31.94 -29.27 30.14
N LEU A 447 -31.22 -29.91 29.21
CA LEU A 447 -31.78 -30.50 27.99
C LEU A 447 -32.92 -31.48 28.31
N ALA A 448 -32.71 -32.40 29.25
CA ALA A 448 -33.72 -33.38 29.66
C ALA A 448 -34.98 -32.72 30.25
N THR A 449 -34.85 -31.62 31.00
CA THR A 449 -36.02 -30.88 31.51
C THR A 449 -36.78 -30.12 30.43
N VAL A 450 -36.10 -29.59 29.40
CA VAL A 450 -36.74 -28.96 28.24
C VAL A 450 -37.49 -30.00 27.41
N SER A 451 -36.85 -31.15 27.11
CA SER A 451 -37.47 -32.22 26.32
C SER A 451 -38.73 -32.81 26.97
N ARG A 452 -38.80 -32.90 28.31
CA ARG A 452 -40.01 -33.34 29.02
C ARG A 452 -41.16 -32.34 28.86
N ARG A 453 -40.90 -31.06 29.11
CA ARG A 453 -41.90 -29.99 28.96
C ARG A 453 -42.51 -29.90 27.56
N TYR A 454 -41.80 -30.34 26.52
CA TYR A 454 -42.27 -30.37 25.13
C TYR A 454 -43.06 -31.66 24.78
N MET A 455 -43.15 -32.63 25.69
CA MET A 455 -43.95 -33.86 25.56
C MET A 455 -45.21 -33.81 26.45
N ASP A 456 -45.24 -32.90 27.42
CA ASP A 456 -46.35 -32.65 28.34
C ASP A 456 -47.32 -31.55 27.82
N THR A 457 -47.18 -31.10 26.56
CA THR A 457 -47.94 -30.02 25.90
C THR A 457 -48.42 -30.41 24.51
#